data_AF-A0A7W3R7P0-F1
#
_entry.id   AF-A0A7W3R7P0-F1
#
_cell.length_a   1.000
_cell.length_b   1.000
_cell.length_c   1.000
_cell.angle_alpha   90.00
_cell.angle_beta   90.00
_cell.angle_gamma   90.00
#
_symmetry.space_group_name_H-M   'P 1'
#
loop_
_entity.id
_entity.type
_entity.pdbx_description
1 polymer ?
#
loop_
_entity_poly.entity_id
_entity_poly.type
_entity_poly.pdbx_seq_one_letter_code
_entity_poly.pdbx_strand_id
1 'polypeptide(L)'
;MADVTEVRQADRVDALMVHLARGRVALGAAAFLAPGMTARVLGLGKGPDAGRDMATRLFASREIALGAGYLLGKGQARSAWARLGVAVDALDAIASIKSRRARGGPAVPLWAAAAFSAVALGATGLGAAKVAKDLTG
;
A
#
# COMPACT_ATOMS: atom_id res chain seq x y z
N MET A 1 -33.81 2.37 5.21
CA MET A 1 -33.46 1.10 5.88
C MET A 1 -32.27 0.56 5.10
N ALA A 2 -31.04 0.85 5.54
CA ALA A 2 -29.84 0.40 4.82
C ALA A 2 -29.90 -1.13 4.72
N ASP A 3 -29.66 -1.67 3.54
CA ASP A 3 -29.70 -3.11 3.32
C ASP A 3 -28.67 -3.78 4.25
N VAL A 4 -29.06 -4.86 4.92
CA VAL A 4 -28.22 -5.58 5.89
C VAL A 4 -26.89 -6.02 5.25
N THR A 5 -26.91 -6.25 3.94
CA THR A 5 -25.74 -6.55 3.10
C THR A 5 -24.75 -5.39 3.05
N GLU A 6 -25.23 -4.16 2.93
CA GLU A 6 -24.42 -2.94 2.80
C GLU A 6 -23.66 -2.64 4.10
N VAL A 7 -24.33 -2.75 5.24
CA VAL A 7 -23.71 -2.59 6.57
C VAL A 7 -22.62 -3.64 6.79
N ARG A 8 -22.90 -4.90 6.49
CA ARG A 8 -21.93 -6.01 6.62
C ARG A 8 -20.72 -5.85 5.70
N GLN A 9 -20.92 -5.24 4.52
CA GLN A 9 -19.83 -4.94 3.60
C GLN A 9 -18.94 -3.82 4.13
N ALA A 10 -19.53 -2.75 4.68
CA ALA A 10 -18.79 -1.66 5.30
C ALA A 10 -17.92 -2.15 6.47
N ASP A 11 -18.48 -2.95 7.38
CA ASP A 11 -17.74 -3.52 8.51
C ASP A 11 -16.55 -4.39 8.08
N ARG A 12 -16.73 -5.17 7.00
CA ARG A 12 -15.67 -5.99 6.43
C ARG A 12 -14.54 -5.13 5.86
N VAL A 13 -14.88 -4.07 5.13
CA VAL A 13 -13.89 -3.15 4.55
C VAL A 13 -13.10 -2.45 5.66
N ASP A 14 -13.77 -2.00 6.71
CA ASP A 14 -13.11 -1.36 7.85
C ASP A 14 -12.15 -2.32 8.57
N ALA A 15 -12.56 -3.57 8.80
CA ALA A 15 -11.68 -4.58 9.36
C ALA A 15 -10.43 -4.81 8.49
N LEU A 16 -10.60 -4.94 7.17
CA LEU A 16 -9.48 -5.10 6.23
C LEU A 16 -8.54 -3.89 6.25
N MET A 17 -9.08 -2.68 6.31
CA MET A 17 -8.29 -1.45 6.38
C MET A 17 -7.49 -1.33 7.68
N VAL A 18 -8.05 -1.79 8.81
CA VAL A 18 -7.31 -1.87 10.09
C VAL A 18 -6.16 -2.87 10.00
N HIS A 19 -6.40 -4.06 9.43
CA HIS A 19 -5.34 -5.06 9.24
C HIS A 19 -4.24 -4.56 8.33
N LEU A 20 -4.60 -3.90 7.24
CA LEU A 20 -3.66 -3.25 6.34
C LEU A 20 -2.81 -2.20 7.06
N ALA A 21 -3.44 -1.31 7.82
CA ALA A 21 -2.72 -0.24 8.52
C ALA A 21 -1.72 -0.81 9.54
N ARG A 22 -2.11 -1.88 10.26
CA ARG A 22 -1.18 -2.64 11.13
C ARG A 22 -0.04 -3.27 10.32
N GLY A 23 -0.35 -3.85 9.16
CA GLY A 23 0.64 -4.39 8.24
C GLY A 23 1.66 -3.35 7.77
N ARG A 24 1.21 -2.16 7.38
CA ARG A 24 2.08 -1.03 7.00
C ARG A 24 3.02 -0.63 8.13
N VAL A 25 2.52 -0.51 9.36
CA VAL A 25 3.35 -0.18 10.52
C VAL A 25 4.38 -1.28 10.80
N ALA A 26 3.96 -2.54 10.81
CA ALA A 26 4.86 -3.67 11.09
C ALA A 26 5.94 -3.83 10.02
N LEU A 27 5.55 -3.82 8.73
CA LEU A 27 6.48 -3.93 7.61
C LEU A 27 7.39 -2.71 7.50
N GLY A 28 6.85 -1.51 7.70
CA GLY A 28 7.62 -0.27 7.75
C GLY A 28 8.66 -0.32 8.88
N ALA A 29 8.28 -0.71 10.09
CA ALA A 29 9.23 -0.85 11.20
C ALA A 29 10.34 -1.85 10.88
N ALA A 30 9.98 -3.03 10.36
CA ALA A 30 10.96 -4.04 9.95
C ALA A 30 11.91 -3.52 8.86
N ALA A 31 11.38 -2.85 7.83
CA ALA A 31 12.16 -2.28 6.74
C ALA A 31 13.06 -1.11 7.16
N PHE A 32 12.62 -0.33 8.15
CA PHE A 32 13.42 0.76 8.70
C PHE A 32 14.63 0.24 9.48
N LEU A 33 14.42 -0.82 10.27
CA LEU A 33 15.46 -1.44 11.10
C LEU A 33 16.42 -2.30 10.28
N ALA A 34 15.94 -2.97 9.22
CA ALA A 34 16.72 -3.90 8.41
C ALA A 34 16.66 -3.59 6.89
N PRO A 35 17.06 -2.38 6.45
CA PRO A 35 16.84 -1.94 5.07
C PRO A 35 17.61 -2.75 4.03
N GLY A 36 18.84 -3.19 4.33
CA GLY A 36 19.61 -4.04 3.42
C GLY A 36 18.95 -5.40 3.18
N MET A 37 18.32 -5.99 4.21
CA MET A 37 17.55 -7.23 4.08
C MET A 37 16.29 -7.00 3.25
N THR A 38 15.56 -5.91 3.51
CA THR A 38 14.39 -5.53 2.73
C THR A 38 14.73 -5.32 1.27
N ALA A 39 15.81 -4.58 0.97
CA ALA A 39 16.28 -4.37 -0.39
C ALA A 39 16.63 -5.69 -1.10
N ARG A 40 17.25 -6.64 -0.38
CA ARG A 40 17.57 -7.97 -0.91
C ARG A 40 16.31 -8.78 -1.24
N VAL A 41 15.32 -8.80 -0.34
CA VAL A 41 14.04 -9.48 -0.56
C VAL A 41 13.27 -8.88 -1.74
N LEU A 42 13.35 -7.57 -1.92
CA LEU A 42 12.73 -6.84 -3.03
C LEU A 42 13.52 -6.93 -4.35
N GLY A 43 14.68 -7.59 -4.36
CA GLY A 43 15.51 -7.73 -5.55
C GLY A 43 16.22 -6.43 -5.99
N LEU A 44 16.38 -5.46 -5.08
CA LEU A 44 16.99 -4.15 -5.36
C LEU A 44 18.54 -4.18 -5.37
N GLY A 45 19.13 -5.36 -5.54
CA GLY A 45 20.57 -5.58 -5.61
C GLY A 45 21.17 -6.30 -4.38
N LYS A 46 22.47 -6.56 -4.44
CA LYS A 46 23.24 -7.26 -3.40
C LYS A 46 24.33 -6.33 -2.84
N GLY A 47 24.85 -6.63 -1.66
CA GLY A 47 25.93 -5.87 -1.01
C GLY A 47 25.43 -4.59 -0.31
N PRO A 48 26.27 -3.98 0.55
CA PRO A 48 25.93 -2.75 1.26
C PRO A 48 25.84 -1.55 0.29
N ASP A 49 24.79 -0.74 0.45
CA ASP A 49 24.53 0.45 -0.36
C ASP A 49 23.81 1.48 0.52
N ALA A 50 24.54 2.53 0.94
CA ALA A 50 24.02 3.54 1.85
C ALA A 50 22.87 4.36 1.23
N GLY A 51 22.89 4.60 -0.08
CA GLY A 51 21.84 5.35 -0.77
C GLY A 51 20.54 4.55 -0.84
N ARG A 52 20.64 3.26 -1.16
CA ARG A 52 19.50 2.33 -1.15
C ARG A 52 18.94 2.11 0.25
N ASP A 53 19.82 2.01 1.25
CA ASP A 53 19.39 1.85 2.64
C ASP A 53 18.67 3.10 3.15
N MET A 54 19.17 4.29 2.81
CA MET A 54 18.47 5.55 3.07
C MET A 54 17.10 5.59 2.38
N ALA A 55 17.03 5.27 1.09
CA ALA A 55 15.78 5.26 0.35
C ALA A 55 14.76 4.27 0.94
N THR A 56 15.22 3.09 1.38
CA THR A 56 14.37 2.08 2.04
C THR A 56 13.82 2.59 3.37
N ARG A 57 14.63 3.31 4.16
CA ARG A 57 14.18 3.93 5.41
C ARG A 57 13.19 5.08 5.19
N LEU A 58 13.36 5.88 4.13
CA LEU A 58 12.40 6.92 3.75
C LEU A 58 11.05 6.35 3.30
N PHE A 59 11.09 5.27 2.51
CA PHE A 59 9.89 4.51 2.17
C PHE A 59 9.21 3.97 3.45
N ALA A 60 9.99 3.33 4.32
CA ALA A 60 9.51 2.71 5.54
C ALA A 60 8.89 3.71 6.53
N SER A 61 9.51 4.87 6.73
CA SER A 61 9.00 5.91 7.64
C SER A 61 7.63 6.42 7.20
N ARG A 62 7.41 6.56 5.89
CA ARG A 62 6.12 6.95 5.32
C ARG A 62 5.05 5.89 5.55
N GLU A 63 5.37 4.60 5.40
CA GLU A 63 4.41 3.51 5.68
C GLU A 63 4.00 3.47 7.16
N ILE A 64 4.96 3.69 8.06
CA ILE A 64 4.67 3.82 9.50
C ILE A 64 3.72 4.99 9.74
N ALA A 65 4.00 6.16 9.15
CA ALA A 65 3.17 7.35 9.32
C ALA A 65 1.75 7.17 8.78
N LEU A 66 1.58 6.61 7.57
CA LEU A 66 0.29 6.37 6.95
C LEU A 66 -0.55 5.36 7.75
N GLY A 67 0.05 4.26 8.18
CA GLY A 67 -0.61 3.25 9.01
C GLY A 67 -0.98 3.79 10.39
N ALA A 68 -0.06 4.49 11.06
CA ALA A 68 -0.33 5.12 12.36
C ALA A 68 -1.43 6.18 12.25
N GLY A 69 -1.38 7.03 11.22
CA GLY A 69 -2.39 8.06 10.96
C GLY A 69 -3.79 7.47 10.78
N TYR A 70 -3.92 6.35 10.06
CA TYR A 70 -5.20 5.64 9.93
C TYR A 70 -5.67 5.03 11.25
N LEU A 71 -4.77 4.37 12.00
CA LEU A 71 -5.11 3.69 13.26
C LEU A 71 -5.51 4.67 14.36
N LEU A 72 -4.80 5.80 14.47
CA LEU A 72 -5.03 6.85 15.46
C LEU A 72 -6.18 7.78 15.06
N GLY A 73 -6.43 7.93 13.75
CA GLY A 73 -7.52 8.74 13.23
C GLY A 73 -8.91 8.17 13.52
N LYS A 74 -9.91 9.07 13.56
CA LYS A 74 -11.34 8.76 13.64
C LYS A 74 -12.12 9.59 12.63
N GLY A 75 -13.33 9.15 12.26
CA GLY A 75 -14.21 9.87 11.34
C GLY A 75 -13.49 10.33 10.06
N GLN A 76 -13.62 11.61 9.73
CA GLN A 76 -13.01 12.18 8.52
C GLN A 76 -11.48 12.07 8.48
N ALA A 77 -10.79 12.16 9.62
CA ALA A 77 -9.33 12.06 9.67
C ALA A 77 -8.85 10.65 9.27
N ARG A 78 -9.53 9.61 9.74
CA ARG A 78 -9.24 8.22 9.32
C ARG A 78 -9.44 8.05 7.81
N SER A 79 -10.53 8.59 7.27
CA SER A 79 -10.81 8.54 5.83
C SER A 79 -9.77 9.32 5.01
N ALA A 80 -9.26 10.44 5.51
CA ALA A 80 -8.19 11.20 4.86
C ALA A 80 -6.88 10.40 4.78
N TRP A 81 -6.46 9.77 5.89
CA TRP A 81 -5.27 8.92 5.90
C TRP A 81 -5.40 7.70 4.99
N ALA A 82 -6.59 7.10 4.90
CA ALA A 82 -6.85 6.03 3.94
C ALA A 82 -6.64 6.49 2.48
N ARG A 83 -7.21 7.66 2.12
CA ARG A 83 -7.07 8.24 0.77
C ARG A 83 -5.62 8.60 0.44
N LEU A 84 -4.89 9.19 1.39
CA LEU A 84 -3.47 9.48 1.23
C LEU A 84 -2.65 8.20 1.05
N GLY A 85 -2.96 7.14 1.80
CA GLY A 85 -2.33 5.83 1.64
C GLY A 85 -2.49 5.28 0.22
N VAL A 86 -3.71 5.32 -0.32
CA VAL A 86 -3.98 4.89 -1.72
C VAL A 86 -3.25 5.76 -2.74
N ALA A 87 -3.24 7.08 -2.55
CA ALA A 87 -2.55 8.00 -3.46
C ALA A 87 -1.04 7.73 -3.50
N VAL A 88 -0.43 7.50 -2.33
CA VAL A 88 0.98 7.14 -2.21
C VAL A 88 1.28 5.80 -2.89
N ASP A 89 0.47 4.77 -2.66
CA ASP A 89 0.66 3.45 -3.27
C ASP A 89 0.62 3.55 -4.81
N ALA A 90 -0.30 4.36 -5.34
CA ALA A 90 -0.40 4.60 -6.78
C ALA A 90 0.84 5.31 -7.33
N LEU A 91 1.37 6.30 -6.62
CA LEU A 91 2.61 7.00 -7.02
C LEU A 91 3.81 6.07 -7.01
N ASP A 92 3.93 5.21 -6.00
CA ASP A 92 4.99 4.20 -5.92
C ASP A 92 4.91 3.16 -7.04
N ALA A 93 3.70 2.75 -7.41
CA ALA A 93 3.48 1.86 -8.56
C ALA A 93 3.91 2.53 -9.88
N ILE A 94 3.55 3.80 -10.08
CA ILE A 94 3.97 4.58 -11.25
C ILE A 94 5.49 4.73 -11.29
N ALA A 95 6.11 5.08 -10.16
CA ALA A 95 7.56 5.20 -10.04
C ALA A 95 8.25 3.88 -10.39
N SER A 96 7.76 2.77 -9.85
CA SER A 96 8.26 1.42 -10.13
C SER A 96 8.16 1.08 -11.63
N ILE A 97 7.03 1.35 -12.29
CA ILE A 97 6.86 1.11 -13.73
C ILE A 97 7.83 1.95 -14.56
N LYS A 98 7.97 3.24 -14.24
CA LYS A 98 8.88 4.15 -14.96
C LYS A 98 10.34 3.72 -14.80
N SER A 99 10.75 3.34 -13.59
CA SER A 99 12.11 2.85 -13.34
C SER A 99 12.43 1.53 -14.05
N ARG A 100 11.44 0.66 -14.28
CA ARG A 100 11.61 -0.57 -15.07
C ARG A 100 11.83 -0.28 -16.56
N ARG A 101 11.00 0.58 -17.15
CA ARG A 101 11.13 0.95 -18.58
C ARG A 101 12.48 1.60 -18.92
N ALA A 102 13.03 2.39 -18.00
CA ALA A 102 14.27 3.13 -18.23
C ALA A 102 15.55 2.26 -18.21
N ARG A 103 15.52 1.06 -17.61
CA ARG A 103 16.76 0.29 -17.33
C ARG A 103 16.88 -1.07 -18.02
N GLY A 104 15.87 -1.56 -18.74
CA GLY A 104 15.92 -2.86 -19.43
C GLY A 104 16.21 -4.09 -18.55
N GLY A 105 16.32 -3.91 -17.22
CA GLY A 105 16.71 -4.94 -16.24
C GLY A 105 15.52 -5.54 -15.49
N PRO A 106 15.74 -6.61 -14.70
CA PRO A 106 14.65 -7.38 -14.10
C PRO A 106 13.82 -6.49 -13.15
N ALA A 107 12.51 -6.57 -13.35
CA ALA A 107 11.51 -5.83 -12.62
C ALA A 107 11.65 -6.04 -11.10
N VAL A 108 11.40 -4.99 -10.30
CA VAL A 108 10.87 -5.21 -8.93
C VAL A 108 9.72 -6.19 -9.07
N PRO A 109 9.75 -7.35 -8.40
CA PRO A 109 8.88 -8.44 -8.74
C PRO A 109 7.41 -8.02 -8.56
N LEU A 110 6.54 -8.46 -9.47
CA LEU A 110 5.13 -8.05 -9.50
C LEU A 110 4.41 -8.29 -8.17
N TRP A 111 4.83 -9.28 -7.38
CA TRP A 111 4.29 -9.52 -6.04
C TRP A 111 4.67 -8.43 -5.03
N ALA A 112 5.85 -7.81 -5.15
CA ALA A 112 6.25 -6.68 -4.32
C ALA A 112 5.47 -5.42 -4.71
N ALA A 113 5.32 -5.16 -6.01
CA ALA A 113 4.44 -4.10 -6.50
C ALA A 113 2.96 -4.34 -6.12
N ALA A 114 2.50 -5.59 -6.14
CA ALA A 114 1.15 -5.99 -5.75
C ALA A 114 0.93 -5.96 -4.23
N ALA A 115 1.95 -6.24 -3.41
CA ALA A 115 1.87 -6.09 -1.96
C ALA A 115 1.69 -4.62 -1.55
N PHE A 116 2.31 -3.68 -2.27
CA PHE A 116 2.06 -2.25 -2.14
C PHE A 116 0.74 -1.81 -2.80
N SER A 117 0.26 -2.52 -3.83
CA SER A 117 -1.01 -2.24 -4.51
C SER A 117 -2.22 -2.99 -3.95
N ALA A 118 -2.09 -3.85 -2.94
CA ALA A 118 -3.19 -4.67 -2.43
C ALA A 118 -4.33 -3.83 -1.83
N VAL A 119 -4.00 -2.63 -1.37
CA VAL A 119 -4.95 -1.60 -0.92
C VAL A 119 -5.72 -1.02 -2.11
N ALA A 120 -5.00 -0.67 -3.17
CA ALA A 120 -5.58 -0.14 -4.39
C ALA A 120 -6.43 -1.20 -5.11
N LEU A 121 -5.93 -2.43 -5.30
CA LEU A 121 -6.66 -3.50 -5.98
C LEU A 121 -7.80 -4.09 -5.14
N GLY A 122 -7.72 -4.10 -3.81
CA GLY A 122 -8.82 -4.52 -2.94
C GLY A 122 -9.97 -3.52 -2.91
N ALA A 123 -9.66 -2.22 -2.88
CA ALA A 123 -10.65 -1.14 -2.94
C ALA A 123 -11.18 -0.92 -4.37
N THR A 124 -10.35 -1.10 -5.40
CA THR A 124 -10.74 -1.00 -6.81
C THR A 124 -11.43 -2.28 -7.31
N GLY A 125 -11.14 -3.47 -6.78
CA GLY A 125 -11.84 -4.70 -7.18
C GLY A 125 -13.32 -4.70 -6.76
N LEU A 126 -13.60 -4.26 -5.54
CA LEU A 126 -14.97 -4.07 -5.05
C LEU A 126 -15.62 -2.77 -5.57
N GLY A 127 -14.83 -1.70 -5.75
CA GLY A 127 -15.29 -0.42 -6.30
C GLY A 127 -15.62 -0.48 -7.80
N ALA A 128 -14.81 -1.18 -8.60
CA ALA A 128 -15.03 -1.35 -10.03
C ALA A 128 -16.21 -2.28 -10.32
N ALA A 129 -16.42 -3.31 -9.48
CA ALA A 129 -17.60 -4.17 -9.60
C ALA A 129 -18.91 -3.40 -9.32
N LYS A 130 -18.90 -2.46 -8.37
CA LYS A 130 -20.04 -1.59 -8.07
C LYS A 130 -20.30 -0.58 -9.21
N VAL A 131 -19.25 0.09 -9.69
CA VAL A 131 -19.34 1.05 -10.79
C VAL A 131 -19.76 0.39 -12.12
N ALA A 132 -19.29 -0.83 -12.40
CA ALA A 132 -19.69 -1.56 -13.60
C ALA A 132 -21.18 -1.96 -13.56
N LYS A 133 -21.67 -2.41 -12.41
CA LYS A 133 -23.09 -2.76 -12.23
C LYS A 133 -24.01 -1.55 -12.41
N ASP A 134 -23.63 -0.40 -11.83
CA ASP A 134 -24.38 0.85 -11.95
C ASP A 134 -24.40 1.42 -13.39
N LEU A 135 -23.45 1.01 -14.25
CA LEU A 135 -23.38 1.42 -15.67
C LEU A 135 -24.07 0.44 -16.63
N THR A 136 -24.40 -0.78 -16.21
CA THR A 136 -25.01 -1.82 -17.07
C THR A 136 -26.43 -2.21 -16.68
N GLY A 137 -26.96 -1.73 -15.55
CA GLY A 137 -28.34 -1.99 -15.08
C GLY A 137 -28.41 -2.77 -13.79
#